data_AF-A0A3B9HEE0-F1
#
_entry.id   AF-A0A3B9HEE0-F1
#
_cell.length_a   1.000
_cell.length_b   1.000
_cell.length_c   1.000
_cell.angle_alpha   90.00
_cell.angle_beta   90.00
_cell.angle_gamma   90.00
#
_symmetry.space_group_name_H-M   'P 1'
#
loop_
_entity.id
_entity.type
_entity.pdbx_description
1 polymer ?
#
loop_
_entity_poly.entity_id
_entity_poly.type
_entity_poly.pdbx_seq_one_letter_code
_entity_poly.pdbx_strand_id
1 'polypeptide(L)'
;MKYYRLVDSFGNLSLVAETGENQLEDITSVEEDLDDLAILLRTASYSGTRVDDLARDILASGDPLVLNIDEIFNSSKEGSGEYRFDRPFDPPEVWAAGVTYKNSEMERRRESETPDVYSNVYNAERPEVFFKATA
;
A
#
# COMPACT_ATOMS: atom_id res chain seq x y z
N MET A 1 8.28 -1.25 8.61
CA MET A 1 6.95 -1.33 9.26
C MET A 1 5.91 -1.61 8.19
N LYS A 2 4.65 -1.92 8.54
CA LYS A 2 3.56 -1.94 7.56
C LYS A 2 2.73 -0.68 7.71
N TYR A 3 2.34 -0.07 6.59
CA TYR A 3 1.59 1.18 6.56
C TYR A 3 0.22 0.93 5.94
N TYR A 4 -0.79 1.57 6.49
CA TYR A 4 -2.17 1.48 6.06
C TYR A 4 -2.76 2.88 5.98
N ARG A 5 -3.82 3.02 5.18
CA ARG A 5 -4.67 4.19 5.18
C ARG A 5 -6.01 3.83 5.78
N LEU A 6 -6.45 4.62 6.75
CA LEU A 6 -7.80 4.57 7.28
C LEU A 6 -8.61 5.73 6.71
N VAL A 7 -9.90 5.51 6.57
CA VAL A 7 -10.89 6.55 6.30
C VAL A 7 -11.93 6.53 7.42
N ASP A 8 -12.21 7.69 7.99
CA ASP A 8 -13.21 7.83 9.04
C ASP A 8 -14.64 7.98 8.45
N SER A 9 -15.65 8.03 9.32
CA SER A 9 -17.05 8.22 8.93
C SER A 9 -17.36 9.58 8.25
N PHE A 10 -16.45 10.55 8.38
CA PHE A 10 -16.55 11.88 7.77
C PHE A 10 -15.77 11.97 6.44
N GLY A 11 -15.00 10.93 6.08
CA GLY A 11 -14.17 10.89 4.89
C GLY A 11 -12.76 11.45 5.09
N ASN A 12 -12.35 11.73 6.33
CA ASN A 12 -10.97 12.13 6.61
C ASN A 12 -10.05 10.91 6.50
N LEU A 13 -8.85 11.15 5.98
CA LEU A 13 -7.83 10.12 5.79
C LEU A 13 -6.84 10.16 6.94
N SER A 14 -6.36 8.98 7.33
CA SER A 14 -5.30 8.83 8.33
C SER A 14 -4.26 7.83 7.85
N LEU A 15 -2.99 8.21 7.92
CA LEU A 15 -1.85 7.32 7.73
C LEU A 15 -1.51 6.66 9.06
N VAL A 16 -1.59 5.33 9.09
CA VAL A 16 -1.32 4.54 10.30
C VAL A 16 -0.25 3.50 10.04
N ALA A 17 0.54 3.17 11.06
CA ALA A 17 1.59 2.17 10.98
C ALA A 17 1.35 1.03 11.98
N GLU A 18 1.59 -0.21 11.55
CA GLU A 18 1.62 -1.38 12.44
C GLU A 18 2.95 -1.40 13.20
N THR A 19 2.89 -1.13 14.50
CA THR A 19 4.05 -1.02 15.39
C THR A 19 4.17 -2.18 16.38
N GLY A 20 3.13 -2.99 16.52
CA GLY A 20 3.09 -4.18 17.38
C GLY A 20 2.15 -5.25 16.84
N GLU A 21 2.00 -6.34 17.58
CA GLU A 21 1.05 -7.39 17.24
C GLU A 21 -0.38 -6.84 17.36
N ASN A 22 -1.11 -6.81 16.23
CA ASN A 22 -2.51 -6.34 16.16
C ASN A 22 -2.72 -4.87 16.56
N GLN A 23 -1.66 -4.05 16.52
CA GLN A 23 -1.67 -2.65 16.97
C GLN A 23 -1.29 -1.71 15.82
N LEU A 24 -2.12 -0.70 15.59
CA LEU A 24 -1.83 0.44 14.72
C LEU A 24 -1.63 1.68 15.58
N GLU A 25 -0.65 2.48 15.21
CA GLU A 25 -0.46 3.84 15.73
C GLU A 25 -0.66 4.83 14.59
N ASP A 26 -1.49 5.84 14.83
CA ASP A 26 -1.84 6.85 13.84
C ASP A 26 -0.80 7.97 13.78
N ILE A 27 -0.10 8.04 12.65
CA ILE A 27 0.92 9.07 12.39
C ILE A 27 0.26 10.44 12.24
N THR A 28 -0.88 10.50 11.56
CA THR A 28 -1.69 11.72 11.33
C THR A 28 -2.13 12.36 12.63
N SER A 29 -2.42 11.55 13.66
CA SER A 29 -2.81 12.05 14.98
C SER A 29 -1.69 12.80 15.71
N VAL A 30 -0.44 12.58 15.30
CA VAL A 30 0.76 13.27 15.83
C VAL A 30 1.22 14.39 14.90
N GLU A 31 1.17 14.16 13.58
CA GLU A 31 1.55 15.12 12.55
C GLU A 31 0.42 15.22 11.51
N GLU A 32 -0.43 16.25 11.65
CA GLU A 32 -1.66 16.42 10.87
C GLU A 32 -1.42 16.54 9.36
N ASP A 33 -0.24 17.01 8.94
CA ASP A 33 0.14 17.15 7.52
C ASP A 33 0.57 15.80 6.87
N LEU A 34 0.62 14.70 7.63
CA LEU A 34 1.03 13.38 7.17
C LEU A 34 -0.13 12.37 7.17
N ASP A 35 -1.05 12.55 6.23
CA ASP A 35 -2.21 11.67 5.98
C ASP A 35 -2.03 10.68 4.81
N ASP A 36 -0.94 10.81 4.04
CA ASP A 36 -0.64 10.00 2.85
C ASP A 36 0.77 9.41 2.88
N LEU A 37 0.87 8.09 2.64
CA LEU A 37 2.13 7.36 2.59
C LEU A 37 3.14 7.94 1.58
N ALA A 38 2.68 8.49 0.45
CA ALA A 38 3.53 9.12 -0.54
C ALA A 38 4.17 10.42 -0.01
N ILE A 39 3.49 11.15 0.89
CA ILE A 39 4.09 12.31 1.58
C ILE A 39 5.18 11.83 2.52
N LEU A 40 4.90 10.83 3.38
CA LEU A 40 5.89 10.26 4.29
C LEU A 40 7.15 9.76 3.54
N LEU A 41 6.98 9.05 2.43
CA LEU A 41 8.07 8.56 1.59
C LEU A 41 8.90 9.70 0.97
N ARG A 42 8.24 10.76 0.50
CA ARG A 42 8.94 11.95 -0.04
C ARG A 42 9.71 12.68 1.05
N THR A 43 9.11 12.87 2.22
CA THR A 43 9.76 13.50 3.38
C THR A 43 10.98 12.71 3.82
N ALA A 44 10.88 11.39 3.92
CA ALA A 44 12.01 10.51 4.23
C ALA A 44 13.14 10.61 3.19
N SER A 45 12.77 10.64 1.90
CA SER A 45 13.73 10.82 0.80
C SER A 45 14.45 12.17 0.89
N TYR A 46 13.73 13.26 1.15
CA TYR A 46 14.31 14.61 1.25
C TYR A 46 15.15 14.83 2.51
N SER A 47 14.80 14.18 3.62
CA SER A 47 15.58 14.24 4.86
C SER A 47 16.78 13.30 4.86
N GLY A 48 16.86 12.36 3.92
CA GLY A 48 17.89 11.31 3.90
C GLY A 48 17.71 10.26 4.99
N THR A 49 16.54 10.21 5.62
CA THR A 49 16.19 9.27 6.68
C THR A 49 15.43 8.07 6.09
N ARG A 50 15.55 6.90 6.72
CA ARG A 50 14.73 5.74 6.32
C ARG A 50 13.28 6.00 6.71
N VAL A 51 12.33 5.61 5.85
CA VAL A 51 10.88 5.82 6.09
C VAL A 51 10.42 5.28 7.45
N ASP A 52 10.90 4.10 7.83
CA ASP A 52 10.60 3.47 9.11
C ASP A 52 11.15 4.27 10.29
N ASP A 53 12.33 4.86 10.16
CA ASP A 53 12.97 5.62 11.24
C ASP A 53 12.26 6.97 11.41
N LEU A 54 11.94 7.65 10.31
CA LEU A 54 11.12 8.87 10.32
C LEU A 54 9.75 8.63 10.97
N ALA A 55 9.06 7.55 10.60
CA ALA A 55 7.77 7.21 11.18
C ALA A 55 7.88 6.96 12.70
N ARG A 56 8.91 6.24 13.15
CA ARG A 56 9.13 6.03 14.60
C ARG A 56 9.45 7.33 15.32
N ASP A 57 10.27 8.20 14.73
CA ASP A 57 10.61 9.49 15.33
C ASP A 57 9.37 10.37 15.50
N ILE A 58 8.49 10.41 14.49
CA ILE A 58 7.20 11.12 14.58
C ILE A 58 6.35 10.52 15.69
N LEU A 59 6.10 9.21 15.68
CA LEU A 59 5.27 8.53 16.68
C LEU A 59 5.81 8.72 18.11
N ALA A 60 7.13 8.68 18.29
CA ALA A 60 7.79 8.90 19.58
C ALA A 60 7.79 10.37 20.03
N SER A 61 7.51 11.33 19.14
CA SER A 61 7.46 12.76 19.45
C SER A 61 6.13 13.22 20.06
N GLY A 62 5.09 12.39 19.97
CA GLY A 62 3.75 12.69 20.47
C GLY A 62 3.11 11.54 21.24
N ASP A 63 1.77 11.57 21.31
CA ASP A 63 0.93 10.52 21.90
C ASP A 63 -0.03 10.01 20.83
N PRO A 64 0.40 9.06 19.97
CA PRO A 64 -0.38 8.64 18.83
C PRO A 64 -1.67 7.93 19.25
N LEU A 65 -2.74 8.13 18.49
CA LEU A 65 -3.94 7.31 18.63
C LEU A 65 -3.59 5.85 18.33
N VAL A 66 -3.85 4.98 19.30
CA VAL A 66 -3.64 3.53 19.20
C VAL A 66 -4.94 2.84 18.83
N LEU A 67 -4.90 2.02 17.79
CA LEU A 67 -6.04 1.29 17.25
C LEU A 67 -5.73 -0.21 17.13
N ASN A 68 -6.77 -1.04 17.19
CA ASN A 68 -6.64 -2.48 17.01
C ASN A 68 -6.95 -2.90 15.55
N ILE A 69 -6.07 -3.69 14.93
CA ILE A 69 -6.23 -4.09 13.51
C ILE A 69 -7.48 -4.94 13.31
N ASP A 70 -7.68 -5.96 14.15
CA ASP A 70 -8.82 -6.88 14.02
C ASP A 70 -10.16 -6.16 14.19
N GLU A 71 -10.24 -5.21 15.12
CA GLU A 71 -11.45 -4.39 15.31
C GLU A 71 -11.80 -3.61 14.04
N ILE A 72 -10.84 -2.88 13.46
CA ILE A 72 -11.05 -2.13 12.21
C ILE A 72 -11.35 -3.07 11.04
N PHE A 73 -10.67 -4.21 10.96
CA PHE A 73 -10.88 -5.18 9.89
C PHE A 73 -12.30 -5.75 9.92
N ASN A 74 -12.81 -6.08 11.11
CA ASN A 74 -14.16 -6.59 11.28
C ASN A 74 -15.21 -5.49 11.03
N SER A 75 -15.03 -4.29 11.58
CA SER A 75 -15.96 -3.16 11.36
C SER A 75 -16.01 -2.74 9.89
N SER A 76 -14.87 -2.76 9.18
CA SER A 76 -14.76 -2.49 7.75
C SER A 76 -15.61 -3.44 6.91
N LYS A 77 -15.64 -4.73 7.26
CA LYS A 77 -16.44 -5.75 6.57
C LYS A 77 -17.93 -5.58 6.81
N GLU A 78 -18.30 -5.23 8.04
CA GLU A 78 -19.69 -5.02 8.44
C GLU A 78 -20.24 -3.67 7.96
N GLY A 79 -19.36 -2.76 7.51
CA GLY A 79 -19.73 -1.39 7.18
C GLY A 79 -20.15 -0.58 8.41
N SER A 80 -19.63 -0.95 9.57
CA SER A 80 -19.86 -0.33 10.87
C SER A 80 -18.56 0.32 11.37
N GLY A 81 -18.63 0.99 12.51
CA GLY A 81 -17.46 1.60 13.16
C GLY A 81 -17.05 2.96 12.60
N GLU A 82 -16.10 3.58 13.28
CA GLU A 82 -15.60 4.92 12.96
C GLU A 82 -14.60 4.89 11.80
N TYR A 83 -13.70 3.90 11.79
CA TYR A 83 -12.63 3.77 10.81
C TYR A 83 -12.85 2.57 9.89
N ARG A 84 -12.38 2.71 8.65
CA ARG A 84 -12.32 1.63 7.66
C ARG A 84 -10.99 1.64 6.93
N PHE A 85 -10.51 0.46 6.52
CA PHE A 85 -9.37 0.37 5.63
C PHE A 85 -9.71 0.91 4.23
N ASP A 86 -8.78 1.69 3.68
CA ASP A 86 -8.78 2.12 2.29
C ASP A 86 -7.52 1.62 1.56
N ARG A 87 -7.39 1.92 0.25
CA ARG A 87 -6.13 1.77 -0.49
C ARG A 87 -5.01 2.46 0.29
N PRO A 88 -3.81 1.85 0.45
CA PRO A 88 -2.76 2.44 1.30
C PRO A 88 -2.29 3.84 0.86
N PHE A 89 -2.48 4.17 -0.42
CA PHE A 89 -2.29 5.48 -1.02
C PHE A 89 -2.96 5.49 -2.41
N ASP A 90 -3.02 6.66 -3.04
CA ASP A 90 -3.52 6.82 -4.41
C ASP A 90 -2.35 6.93 -5.41
N PRO A 91 -1.90 5.81 -6.01
CA PRO A 91 -0.83 5.85 -6.99
C PRO A 91 -1.26 6.63 -8.24
N PRO A 92 -0.51 7.67 -8.68
CA PRO A 92 -0.87 8.41 -9.90
C PRO A 92 -0.97 7.52 -11.13
N GLU A 93 -0.06 6.54 -11.22
CA GLU A 93 -0.03 5.53 -12.27
C GLU A 93 0.30 4.17 -11.66
N VAL A 94 -0.39 3.13 -12.15
CA VAL A 94 -0.05 1.74 -11.88
C VAL A 94 0.41 1.10 -13.18
N TRP A 95 1.64 0.59 -13.19
CA TRP A 95 2.20 -0.21 -14.26
C TRP A 95 2.35 -1.67 -13.79
N ALA A 96 2.20 -2.61 -14.71
CA ALA A 96 2.31 -4.03 -14.39
C ALA A 96 3.27 -4.73 -15.37
N ALA A 97 3.92 -5.78 -14.86
CA ALA A 97 4.74 -6.69 -15.66
C ALA A 97 4.06 -8.06 -15.74
N GLY A 98 3.85 -8.54 -16.97
CA GLY A 98 3.24 -9.84 -17.22
C GLY A 98 4.30 -10.93 -17.41
N VAL A 99 3.82 -12.19 -17.36
CA VAL A 99 4.64 -13.39 -17.65
C VAL A 99 5.93 -13.45 -16.80
N THR A 100 5.85 -13.08 -15.53
CA THR A 100 7.02 -12.99 -14.64
C THR A 100 7.38 -14.32 -13.97
N TYR A 101 6.45 -15.28 -13.96
CA TYR A 101 6.62 -16.62 -13.40
C TYR A 101 6.39 -17.70 -14.47
N LYS A 102 7.11 -18.82 -14.36
CA LYS A 102 6.98 -19.97 -15.28
C LYS A 102 5.55 -20.50 -15.37
N ASN A 103 4.84 -20.59 -14.24
CA ASN A 103 3.43 -20.99 -14.25
C ASN A 103 2.55 -19.97 -14.98
N SER A 104 2.87 -18.67 -14.91
CA SER A 104 2.13 -17.64 -15.65
C SER A 104 2.31 -17.78 -17.16
N GLU A 105 3.50 -18.12 -17.62
CA GLU A 105 3.75 -18.46 -19.03
C GLU A 105 2.90 -19.66 -19.46
N MET A 106 2.98 -20.77 -18.72
CA MET A 106 2.28 -22.00 -19.08
C MET A 106 0.76 -21.84 -19.15
N GLU A 107 0.15 -21.17 -18.17
CA GLU A 107 -1.31 -20.97 -18.16
C GLU A 107 -1.74 -20.01 -19.29
N ARG A 108 -1.00 -18.93 -19.55
CA ARG A 108 -1.31 -18.03 -20.67
C ARG A 108 -1.17 -18.71 -22.03
N ARG A 109 -0.25 -19.65 -22.17
CA ARG A 109 -0.16 -20.49 -23.39
C ARG A 109 -1.38 -21.40 -23.54
N ARG A 110 -1.91 -21.94 -22.44
CA ARG A 110 -3.08 -22.82 -22.47
C ARG A 110 -4.36 -22.08 -22.81
N GLU A 111 -4.50 -20.85 -22.31
CA GLU A 111 -5.71 -20.04 -22.46
C GLU A 111 -5.72 -19.19 -23.75
N SER A 112 -4.58 -19.09 -24.47
CA SER A 112 -4.45 -18.21 -25.62
C SER A 112 -4.47 -18.93 -26.96
N GLU A 113 -5.12 -18.29 -27.94
CA GLU A 113 -5.03 -18.66 -29.35
C GLU A 113 -3.65 -18.33 -29.98
N THR A 114 -2.80 -17.56 -29.28
CA THR A 114 -1.44 -17.16 -29.68
C THR A 114 -0.40 -17.48 -28.59
N PRO A 115 -0.19 -18.77 -28.27
CA PRO A 115 0.66 -19.19 -27.16
C PRO A 115 2.13 -18.77 -27.31
N ASP A 116 2.64 -18.69 -28.54
CA ASP A 116 4.06 -18.43 -28.81
C ASP A 116 4.50 -17.04 -28.35
N VAL A 117 3.59 -16.06 -28.33
CA VAL A 117 3.90 -14.69 -27.87
C VAL A 117 4.32 -14.70 -26.40
N TYR A 118 3.65 -15.47 -25.55
CA TYR A 118 3.96 -15.52 -24.12
C TYR A 118 5.29 -16.23 -23.84
N SER A 119 5.62 -17.29 -24.59
CA SER A 119 6.95 -17.91 -24.52
C SER A 119 8.05 -16.99 -25.01
N ASN A 120 7.80 -16.24 -26.09
CA ASN A 120 8.77 -15.28 -26.61
C ASN A 120 9.05 -14.17 -25.59
N VAL A 121 8.01 -13.64 -24.94
CA VAL A 121 8.14 -12.65 -23.87
C VAL A 121 8.89 -13.24 -22.67
N TYR A 122 8.55 -14.45 -22.23
CA TYR A 122 9.19 -15.08 -21.05
C TYR A 122 10.70 -15.27 -21.22
N ASN A 123 11.14 -15.63 -22.43
CA ASN A 123 12.54 -15.91 -22.71
C ASN A 123 13.32 -14.69 -23.22
N ALA A 124 12.66 -13.55 -23.47
CA ALA A 124 13.31 -12.33 -23.95
C ALA A 124 14.02 -11.59 -22.79
N GLU A 125 15.11 -10.89 -23.13
CA GLU A 125 15.78 -9.98 -22.18
C GLU A 125 14.90 -8.78 -21.82
N ARG A 126 14.09 -8.30 -22.77
CA ARG A 126 13.10 -7.23 -22.55
C ARG A 126 11.81 -7.82 -21.97
N PRO A 127 11.40 -7.44 -20.75
CA PRO A 127 10.15 -7.92 -20.17
C PRO A 127 8.93 -7.24 -20.80
N GLU A 128 7.77 -7.86 -20.64
CA GLU A 128 6.49 -7.19 -20.85
C GLU A 128 6.23 -6.19 -19.72
N VAL A 129 5.90 -4.95 -20.10
CA VAL A 129 5.47 -3.88 -19.20
C VAL A 129 4.29 -3.17 -19.85
N PHE A 130 3.20 -2.97 -19.11
CA PHE A 130 2.00 -2.31 -19.62
C PHE A 130 1.37 -1.40 -18.56
N PHE A 131 0.72 -0.33 -19.02
CA PHE A 131 -0.05 0.58 -18.18
C PHE A 131 -1.33 -0.12 -17.70
N LYS A 132 -1.61 -0.06 -16.39
CA LYS A 132 -2.74 -0.78 -15.77
C LYS A 132 -3.88 0.14 -15.36
N ALA A 133 -3.59 1.24 -14.66
CA ALA A 133 -4.63 2.11 -14.10
C ALA A 133 -4.07 3.48 -13.67
N THR A 134 -4.97 4.45 -13.53
CA THR A 134 -4.79 5.67 -12.72
C THR A 134 -5.47 5.51 -11.36
N ALA A 135 -5.21 6.43 -10.44
CA ALA A 135 -5.89 6.54 -9.15
C ALA A 135 -7.42 6.62 -9.26
#